data_AF-A0A419HVP2-F1
#
_entry.id   AF-A0A419HVP2-F1
#
_cell.length_a   1.000
_cell.length_b   1.000
_cell.length_c   1.000
_cell.angle_alpha   90.00
_cell.angle_beta   90.00
_cell.angle_gamma   90.00
#
_symmetry.space_group_name_H-M   'P 1'
#
loop_
_entity.id
_entity.type
_entity.pdbx_description
1 polymer ?
#
loop_
_entity_poly.entity_id
_entity_poly.type
_entity_poly.pdbx_seq_one_letter_code
_entity_poly.pdbx_strand_id
1 'polypeptide(L)'
;MQVAAHSADLVIRFVNTQAAGNGQPELLGDARAFADWLRREKLGGEDTVVTDADAAEARELREALAVLLLRHVGVETAPEVVAAAERHLRRSAAMHPVNLLVTADGCDVTSPQTGVAAAIGTLLAAVFRAESGGLWARLKMCHNPPCHTGFVDNTRNSGGLYCSSTCRSQMSMRAYRDRQRGDLEQAHRPSRSDGHDQASGWISPGRLFPHGDSGRQVGDAACRQRADA
;
A
#
# COMPACT_ATOMS: atom_id res chain seq x y z
N MET A 1 -17.78 -7.82 -22.52
CA MET A 1 -17.48 -8.57 -21.28
C MET A 1 -16.10 -9.24 -21.30
N GLN A 2 -15.73 -9.99 -22.34
CA GLN A 2 -14.42 -10.68 -22.43
C GLN A 2 -13.21 -9.71 -22.38
N VAL A 3 -13.28 -8.57 -23.07
CA VAL A 3 -12.21 -7.55 -23.05
C VAL A 3 -11.98 -6.98 -21.64
N ALA A 4 -13.05 -6.70 -20.90
CA ALA A 4 -12.96 -6.22 -19.52
C ALA A 4 -12.34 -7.27 -18.59
N ALA A 5 -12.73 -8.54 -18.74
CA ALA A 5 -12.16 -9.64 -17.96
C ALA A 5 -10.65 -9.81 -18.23
N HIS A 6 -10.24 -9.80 -19.49
CA HIS A 6 -8.82 -9.88 -19.84
C HIS A 6 -8.01 -8.68 -19.29
N SER A 7 -8.61 -7.49 -19.31
CA SER A 7 -8.00 -6.28 -18.76
C SER A 7 -7.86 -6.36 -17.23
N ALA A 8 -8.91 -6.83 -16.55
CA ALA A 8 -8.88 -7.10 -15.11
C ALA A 8 -7.79 -8.12 -14.75
N ASP A 9 -7.66 -9.20 -15.52
CA ASP A 9 -6.62 -10.20 -15.31
C ASP A 9 -5.21 -9.63 -15.51
N LEU A 10 -5.01 -8.76 -16.51
CA LEU A 10 -3.73 -8.09 -16.72
C LEU A 10 -3.35 -7.21 -15.52
N VAL A 11 -4.29 -6.43 -14.98
CA VAL A 11 -4.05 -5.63 -13.77
C VAL A 11 -3.68 -6.54 -12.59
N ILE A 12 -4.37 -7.67 -12.41
CA ILE A 12 -4.05 -8.64 -11.35
C ILE A 12 -2.67 -9.26 -11.53
N ARG A 13 -2.30 -9.66 -12.75
CA ARG A 13 -0.95 -10.19 -13.04
C ARG A 13 0.13 -9.14 -12.77
N PHE A 14 -0.12 -7.88 -13.09
CA PHE A 14 0.80 -6.79 -12.82
C PHE A 14 1.00 -6.55 -11.32
N VAL A 15 -0.07 -6.45 -10.52
CA VAL A 15 0.09 -6.26 -9.07
C VAL A 15 0.71 -7.46 -8.36
N ASN A 16 0.58 -8.65 -8.94
CA ASN A 16 1.21 -9.88 -8.45
C ASN A 16 2.67 -10.06 -8.89
N THR A 17 3.29 -9.06 -9.50
CA THR A 17 4.75 -9.08 -9.78
C THR A 17 5.61 -8.90 -8.53
N GLN A 18 5.03 -8.41 -7.43
CA GLN A 18 5.75 -8.23 -6.18
C GLN A 18 6.18 -9.58 -5.60
N ALA A 19 7.29 -9.57 -4.85
CA ALA A 19 7.66 -10.72 -4.07
C ALA A 19 6.54 -11.09 -3.08
N ALA A 20 6.22 -12.38 -2.97
CA ALA A 20 5.20 -12.88 -2.06
C ALA A 20 5.77 -13.93 -1.12
N GLY A 21 5.16 -14.08 0.06
CA GLY A 21 5.58 -15.03 1.10
C GLY A 21 5.50 -16.51 0.71
N ASN A 22 5.09 -16.83 -0.52
CA ASN A 22 5.08 -18.18 -1.11
C ASN A 22 6.32 -18.48 -1.96
N GLY A 23 7.34 -17.62 -1.93
CA GLY A 23 8.59 -17.81 -2.69
C GLY A 23 8.56 -17.25 -4.13
N GLN A 24 7.50 -16.53 -4.51
CA GLN A 24 7.51 -15.74 -5.75
C GLN A 24 8.58 -14.63 -5.66
N PRO A 25 9.54 -14.57 -6.59
CA PRO A 25 10.52 -13.48 -6.62
C PRO A 25 9.87 -12.17 -7.11
N GLU A 26 10.50 -11.05 -6.77
CA GLU A 26 10.17 -9.74 -7.33
C GLU A 26 10.45 -9.73 -8.84
N LEU A 27 9.42 -9.55 -9.67
CA LEU A 27 9.51 -9.60 -11.14
C LEU A 27 9.82 -8.23 -11.78
N LEU A 28 9.82 -7.15 -10.99
CA LEU A 28 10.16 -5.79 -11.41
C LEU A 28 11.41 -5.28 -10.68
N GLY A 29 12.28 -6.19 -10.24
CA GLY A 29 13.42 -5.87 -9.37
C GLY A 29 14.52 -5.08 -10.08
N ASP A 30 14.71 -5.37 -11.37
CA ASP A 30 15.70 -4.79 -12.27
C ASP A 30 15.17 -4.78 -13.71
N ALA A 31 15.92 -4.13 -14.60
CA ALA A 31 15.62 -4.01 -16.03
C ALA A 31 15.35 -5.37 -16.71
N ARG A 32 16.13 -6.40 -16.36
CA ARG A 32 16.07 -7.72 -17.01
C ARG A 32 14.79 -8.44 -16.60
N ALA A 33 14.49 -8.48 -15.31
CA ALA A 33 13.28 -9.10 -14.78
C ALA A 33 12.03 -8.42 -15.34
N PHE A 34 12.04 -7.10 -15.44
CA PHE A 34 10.93 -6.35 -16.02
C PHE A 34 10.79 -6.63 -17.52
N ALA A 35 11.88 -6.65 -18.29
CA ALA A 35 11.85 -7.05 -19.70
C ALA A 35 11.32 -8.48 -19.92
N ASP A 36 11.71 -9.42 -19.07
CA ASP A 36 11.18 -10.78 -19.08
C ASP A 36 9.67 -10.80 -18.82
N TRP A 37 9.18 -9.97 -17.89
CA TRP A 37 7.75 -9.85 -17.63
C TRP A 37 6.98 -9.23 -18.80
N LEU A 38 7.47 -8.12 -19.39
CA LEU A 38 6.85 -7.49 -20.56
C LEU A 38 6.75 -8.46 -21.75
N ARG A 39 7.79 -9.25 -22.02
CA ARG A 39 7.78 -10.27 -23.06
C ARG A 39 6.73 -11.35 -22.82
N ARG A 40 6.60 -11.85 -21.58
CA ARG A 40 5.57 -12.85 -21.22
C ARG A 40 4.15 -12.31 -21.40
N GLU A 41 3.94 -11.04 -21.05
CA GLU A 41 2.64 -10.36 -21.17
C GLU A 41 2.37 -9.82 -22.59
N LYS A 42 3.34 -9.93 -23.50
CA LYS A 42 3.28 -9.40 -24.88
C LYS A 42 3.03 -7.89 -24.91
N LEU A 43 3.70 -7.16 -24.02
CA LEU A 43 3.61 -5.70 -23.90
C LEU A 43 4.88 -5.02 -24.44
N GLY A 44 4.73 -3.81 -24.97
CA GLY A 44 5.83 -2.95 -25.45
C GLY A 44 6.41 -3.31 -26.82
N GLY A 45 6.25 -4.55 -27.28
CA GLY A 45 6.83 -5.07 -28.53
C GLY A 45 8.12 -5.86 -28.30
N GLU A 46 8.52 -6.67 -29.28
CA GLU A 46 9.64 -7.63 -29.14
C GLU A 46 10.99 -6.94 -28.90
N ASP A 47 11.19 -5.75 -29.47
CA ASP A 47 12.45 -4.98 -29.39
C ASP A 47 12.47 -3.95 -28.23
N THR A 48 11.61 -4.14 -27.22
CA THR A 48 11.54 -3.20 -26.09
C THR A 48 12.84 -3.23 -25.27
N VAL A 49 13.55 -2.11 -25.27
CA VAL A 49 14.66 -1.87 -24.34
C VAL A 49 14.10 -1.39 -23.01
N VAL A 50 14.54 -2.02 -21.93
CA VAL A 50 14.11 -1.72 -20.56
C VAL A 50 15.31 -1.32 -19.73
N THR A 51 15.15 -0.29 -18.90
CA THR A 51 16.15 0.21 -17.96
C THR A 51 15.75 -0.05 -16.51
N ASP A 52 16.67 0.13 -15.56
CA ASP A 52 16.35 0.02 -14.13
C ASP A 52 15.42 1.14 -13.66
N ALA A 53 15.45 2.30 -14.32
CA ALA A 53 14.51 3.38 -14.07
C ALA A 53 13.09 3.00 -14.47
N ASP A 54 12.93 2.32 -15.61
CA ASP A 54 11.64 1.77 -16.05
C ASP A 54 11.09 0.74 -15.06
N ALA A 55 11.96 -0.14 -14.54
CA ALA A 55 11.57 -1.12 -13.54
C ALA A 55 11.16 -0.46 -12.21
N ALA A 56 11.87 0.61 -11.81
CA ALA A 56 11.49 1.42 -10.65
C ALA A 56 10.13 2.10 -10.85
N GLU A 57 9.89 2.74 -11.99
CA GLU A 57 8.60 3.35 -12.30
C GLU A 57 7.45 2.33 -12.27
N ALA A 58 7.67 1.15 -12.84
CA ALA A 58 6.67 0.07 -12.82
C ALA A 58 6.36 -0.41 -11.39
N ARG A 59 7.36 -0.48 -10.50
CA ARG A 59 7.14 -0.79 -9.07
C ARG A 59 6.33 0.29 -8.37
N GLU A 60 6.65 1.56 -8.58
CA GLU A 60 5.91 2.67 -7.97
C GLU A 60 4.45 2.70 -8.47
N LEU A 61 4.23 2.44 -9.76
CA LEU A 61 2.90 2.31 -10.34
C LEU A 61 2.12 1.15 -9.69
N ARG A 62 2.76 -0.01 -9.55
CA ARG A 62 2.19 -1.18 -8.88
C ARG A 62 1.80 -0.87 -7.44
N GLU A 63 2.68 -0.24 -6.68
CA GLU A 63 2.46 0.10 -5.27
C GLU A 63 1.29 1.07 -5.11
N ALA A 64 1.19 2.06 -6.00
CA ALA A 64 0.05 2.98 -6.02
C ALA A 64 -1.26 2.25 -6.31
N LEU A 65 -1.28 1.30 -7.26
CA LEU A 65 -2.46 0.45 -7.50
C LEU A 65 -2.79 -0.43 -6.29
N ALA A 66 -1.79 -1.06 -5.67
CA ALA A 66 -1.96 -1.91 -4.49
C ALA A 66 -2.66 -1.17 -3.34
N VAL A 67 -2.29 0.10 -3.09
CA VAL A 67 -2.96 0.96 -2.11
C VAL A 67 -4.45 1.11 -2.41
N LEU A 68 -4.82 1.38 -3.66
CA LEU A 68 -6.24 1.51 -4.03
C LEU A 68 -6.98 0.18 -3.91
N LEU A 69 -6.39 -0.93 -4.35
CA LEU A 69 -7.00 -2.25 -4.29
C LEU A 69 -7.14 -2.80 -2.85
N LEU A 70 -6.30 -2.37 -1.91
CA LEU A 70 -6.47 -2.66 -0.47
C LEU A 70 -7.70 -1.96 0.12
N ARG A 71 -8.09 -0.80 -0.40
CA ARG A 71 -9.33 -0.12 0.03
C ARG A 71 -10.58 -0.92 -0.34
N HIS A 72 -10.55 -1.69 -1.43
CA HIS A 72 -11.68 -2.54 -1.85
C HIS A 72 -11.96 -3.70 -0.88
N VAL A 73 -11.05 -4.02 0.05
CA VAL A 73 -11.26 -4.99 1.14
C VAL A 73 -11.49 -4.31 2.50
N GLY A 74 -11.64 -2.99 2.54
CA GLY A 74 -11.91 -2.24 3.77
C GLY A 74 -10.70 -2.06 4.68
N VAL A 75 -9.47 -2.17 4.15
CA VAL A 75 -8.27 -1.81 4.92
C VAL A 75 -8.26 -0.31 5.13
N GLU A 76 -8.31 0.11 6.40
CA GLU A 76 -8.12 1.51 6.77
C GLU A 76 -6.72 1.94 6.35
N THR A 77 -6.66 2.93 5.47
CA THR A 77 -5.41 3.44 4.91
C THR A 77 -5.43 4.94 5.11
N ALA A 78 -4.36 5.48 5.68
CA ALA A 78 -4.29 6.89 6.02
C ALA A 78 -4.55 7.77 4.79
N PRO A 79 -5.38 8.84 4.88
CA PRO A 79 -5.78 9.64 3.73
C PRO A 79 -4.61 10.19 2.90
N GLU A 80 -3.49 10.53 3.54
CA GLU A 80 -2.28 11.02 2.89
C GLU A 80 -1.60 9.97 2.01
N VAL A 81 -1.68 8.68 2.38
CA VAL A 81 -1.15 7.56 1.60
C VAL A 81 -2.00 7.34 0.36
N VAL A 82 -3.32 7.38 0.51
CA VAL A 82 -4.26 7.29 -0.62
C VAL A 82 -4.05 8.46 -1.58
N ALA A 83 -3.96 9.68 -1.06
CA ALA A 83 -3.71 10.87 -1.87
C ALA A 83 -2.36 10.81 -2.59
N ALA A 84 -1.32 10.26 -1.97
CA ALA A 84 -0.02 10.05 -2.60
C ALA A 84 -0.10 9.04 -3.76
N ALA A 85 -0.78 7.91 -3.56
CA ALA A 85 -1.00 6.90 -4.60
C ALA A 85 -1.79 7.47 -5.79
N GLU A 86 -2.87 8.21 -5.53
CA GLU A 86 -3.64 8.86 -6.59
C GLU A 86 -2.82 9.92 -7.34
N ARG A 87 -2.01 10.73 -6.64
CA ARG A 87 -1.09 11.68 -7.30
C ARG A 87 -0.10 10.96 -8.20
N HIS A 88 0.42 9.82 -7.76
CA HIS A 88 1.33 9.00 -8.56
C HIS A 88 0.67 8.47 -9.82
N LEU A 89 -0.54 7.89 -9.69
CA LEU A 89 -1.32 7.39 -10.83
C LEU A 89 -1.65 8.51 -11.82
N ARG A 90 -2.04 9.70 -11.33
CA ARG A 90 -2.28 10.87 -12.19
C ARG A 90 -1.02 11.30 -12.95
N ARG A 91 0.16 11.31 -12.30
CA ARG A 91 1.43 11.61 -12.98
C ARG A 91 1.79 10.56 -14.03
N SER A 92 1.67 9.28 -13.69
CA SER A 92 1.93 8.18 -14.63
C SER A 92 1.00 8.28 -15.86
N ALA A 93 -0.29 8.57 -15.65
CA ALA A 93 -1.23 8.80 -16.75
C ALA A 93 -0.94 10.02 -17.62
N ALA A 94 -0.33 11.07 -17.04
CA ALA A 94 0.12 12.23 -17.81
C ALA A 94 1.37 11.94 -18.66
N MET A 95 2.28 11.10 -18.16
CA MET A 95 3.50 10.68 -18.88
C MET A 95 3.22 9.60 -19.93
N HIS A 96 2.22 8.76 -19.69
CA HIS A 96 1.84 7.63 -20.53
C HIS A 96 0.38 7.75 -20.99
N PRO A 97 0.06 8.73 -21.85
CA PRO A 97 -1.30 8.99 -22.27
C PRO A 97 -1.88 7.82 -23.06
N VAL A 98 -3.20 7.68 -22.98
CA VAL A 98 -3.98 6.76 -23.83
C VAL A 98 -4.91 7.59 -24.71
N ASN A 99 -4.96 7.25 -25.99
CA ASN A 99 -5.78 7.90 -26.99
C ASN A 99 -7.05 7.10 -27.24
N LEU A 100 -8.15 7.81 -27.50
CA LEU A 100 -9.37 7.19 -28.01
C LEU A 100 -9.14 6.71 -29.45
N LEU A 101 -9.50 5.47 -29.71
CA LEU A 101 -9.55 4.86 -31.02
C LEU A 101 -11.02 4.61 -31.37
N VAL A 102 -11.56 5.42 -32.29
CA VAL A 102 -12.93 5.27 -32.78
C VAL A 102 -12.88 4.61 -34.16
N THR A 103 -13.59 3.51 -34.32
CA THR A 103 -13.71 2.75 -35.58
C THR A 103 -15.19 2.53 -35.91
N ALA A 104 -15.47 1.98 -37.10
CA ALA A 104 -16.84 1.58 -37.45
C ALA A 104 -17.41 0.50 -36.51
N ASP A 105 -16.53 -0.27 -35.86
CA ASP A 105 -16.89 -1.38 -34.97
C ASP A 105 -17.05 -0.96 -33.50
N GLY A 106 -16.66 0.27 -33.15
CA GLY A 106 -16.82 0.81 -31.80
C GLY A 106 -15.75 1.81 -31.39
N CYS A 107 -15.53 1.92 -30.08
CA CYS A 107 -14.53 2.80 -29.48
C CYS A 107 -13.71 2.02 -28.46
N ASP A 108 -12.40 2.25 -28.45
CA ASP A 108 -11.46 1.69 -27.48
C ASP A 108 -10.39 2.72 -27.10
N VAL A 109 -9.49 2.36 -26.19
CA VAL A 109 -8.33 3.17 -25.79
C VAL A 109 -7.02 2.46 -26.16
N THR A 110 -6.08 3.19 -26.76
CA THR A 110 -4.76 2.66 -27.13
C THR A 110 -3.64 3.59 -26.69
N SER A 111 -2.45 3.08 -26.40
CA SER A 111 -1.29 3.94 -26.19
C SER A 111 -0.72 4.38 -27.55
N PRO A 112 -0.41 5.67 -27.76
CA PRO A 112 0.27 6.15 -28.96
C PRO A 112 1.80 5.97 -28.89
N GLN A 113 2.33 5.54 -27.74
CA GLN A 113 3.76 5.39 -27.50
C GLN A 113 4.25 4.00 -27.93
N THR A 114 5.56 3.77 -27.83
CA THR A 114 6.21 2.47 -28.08
C THR A 114 7.02 2.02 -26.85
N GLY A 115 7.45 0.75 -26.83
CA GLY A 115 8.30 0.21 -25.77
C GLY A 115 7.64 0.23 -24.38
N VAL A 116 8.43 0.53 -23.35
CA VAL A 116 7.97 0.56 -21.95
C VAL A 116 6.81 1.55 -21.76
N ALA A 117 6.90 2.75 -22.34
CA ALA A 117 5.84 3.75 -22.21
C ALA A 117 4.50 3.24 -22.76
N ALA A 118 4.53 2.51 -23.89
CA ALA A 118 3.35 1.84 -24.42
C ALA A 118 2.81 0.76 -23.49
N ALA A 119 3.69 -0.01 -22.84
CA ALA A 119 3.31 -1.03 -21.89
C ALA A 119 2.61 -0.42 -20.66
N ILE A 120 3.16 0.67 -20.11
CA ILE A 120 2.54 1.39 -18.99
C ILE A 120 1.19 1.99 -19.42
N GLY A 121 1.12 2.65 -20.58
CA GLY A 121 -0.15 3.14 -21.14
C GLY A 121 -1.18 2.03 -21.34
N THR A 122 -0.75 0.83 -21.77
CA THR A 122 -1.63 -0.34 -21.92
C THR A 122 -2.14 -0.84 -20.58
N LEU A 123 -1.33 -0.81 -19.52
CA LEU A 123 -1.76 -1.15 -18.16
C LEU A 123 -2.80 -0.15 -17.63
N LEU A 124 -2.61 1.14 -17.87
CA LEU A 124 -3.59 2.18 -17.52
C LEU A 124 -4.89 2.03 -18.31
N ALA A 125 -4.80 1.72 -19.61
CA ALA A 125 -5.95 1.38 -20.43
C ALA A 125 -6.69 0.14 -19.91
N ALA A 126 -5.98 -0.86 -19.38
CA ALA A 126 -6.58 -2.04 -18.78
C ALA A 126 -7.35 -1.70 -17.48
N VAL A 127 -6.83 -0.79 -16.65
CA VAL A 127 -7.58 -0.25 -15.50
C VAL A 127 -8.88 0.42 -15.94
N PHE A 128 -8.81 1.29 -16.95
CA PHE A 128 -10.00 1.95 -17.50
C PHE A 128 -11.03 0.95 -18.04
N ARG A 129 -10.61 -0.08 -18.77
CA ARG A 129 -11.50 -1.12 -19.29
C ARG A 129 -12.10 -1.98 -18.19
N ALA A 130 -11.36 -2.27 -17.13
CA ALA A 130 -11.87 -3.00 -15.96
C ALA A 130 -12.95 -2.17 -15.24
N GLU A 131 -12.75 -0.87 -15.07
CA GLU A 131 -13.76 0.04 -14.50
C GLU A 131 -14.99 0.15 -15.40
N SER A 132 -14.79 0.44 -16.70
CA SER A 132 -15.88 0.55 -17.67
C SER A 132 -16.71 -0.74 -17.80
N GLY A 133 -16.09 -1.89 -17.52
CA GLY A 133 -16.73 -3.20 -17.47
C GLY A 133 -17.33 -3.59 -16.11
N GLY A 134 -17.27 -2.72 -15.09
CA GLY A 134 -17.81 -2.97 -13.74
C GLY A 134 -17.01 -3.98 -12.91
N LEU A 135 -15.74 -4.24 -13.27
CA LEU A 135 -14.86 -5.20 -12.61
C LEU A 135 -13.88 -4.56 -11.62
N TRP A 136 -13.66 -3.25 -11.68
CA TRP A 136 -12.69 -2.56 -10.82
C TRP A 136 -12.91 -2.81 -9.32
N ALA A 137 -14.14 -2.64 -8.83
CA ALA A 137 -14.49 -2.91 -7.43
C ALA A 137 -14.33 -4.40 -7.04
N ARG A 138 -14.19 -5.30 -8.02
CA ARG A 138 -13.89 -6.73 -7.81
C ARG A 138 -12.39 -7.01 -7.80
N LEU A 139 -11.54 -6.12 -8.32
CA LEU A 139 -10.09 -6.25 -8.19
C LEU A 139 -9.70 -5.91 -6.75
N LYS A 140 -8.98 -6.79 -6.08
CA LYS A 140 -8.70 -6.65 -4.64
C LYS A 140 -7.30 -7.14 -4.31
N MET A 141 -6.71 -6.60 -3.24
CA MET A 141 -5.53 -7.17 -2.60
C MET A 141 -5.94 -8.00 -1.38
N CYS A 142 -5.27 -9.13 -1.15
CA CYS A 142 -5.59 -10.03 -0.05
C CYS A 142 -5.48 -9.32 1.31
N HIS A 143 -6.54 -9.41 2.11
CA HIS A 143 -6.61 -8.81 3.46
C HIS A 143 -5.69 -9.50 4.50
N ASN A 144 -5.02 -10.60 4.14
CA ASN A 144 -3.98 -11.20 4.99
C ASN A 144 -2.68 -10.40 4.84
N PRO A 145 -2.22 -9.65 5.87
CA PRO A 145 -1.07 -8.72 5.74
C PRO A 145 0.22 -9.29 5.14
N PRO A 146 0.67 -10.53 5.45
CA PRO A 146 1.86 -11.09 4.79
C PRO A 146 1.65 -11.56 3.34
N CYS A 147 0.41 -11.62 2.85
CA CYS A 147 0.12 -12.23 1.54
C CYS A 147 0.17 -11.21 0.41
N HIS A 148 -0.55 -10.10 0.58
CA HIS A 148 -0.72 -9.02 -0.42
C HIS A 148 -1.01 -9.50 -1.86
N THR A 149 -1.48 -10.72 -2.09
CA THR A 149 -1.78 -11.20 -3.45
C THR A 149 -3.05 -10.54 -3.99
N GLY A 150 -2.97 -9.98 -5.20
CA GLY A 150 -4.09 -9.48 -5.97
C GLY A 150 -4.99 -10.60 -6.48
N PHE A 151 -6.31 -10.41 -6.43
CA PHE A 151 -7.30 -11.37 -6.92
C PHE A 151 -8.55 -10.68 -7.45
N VAL A 152 -9.30 -11.38 -8.31
CA VAL A 152 -10.65 -10.98 -8.72
C VAL A 152 -11.68 -11.62 -7.79
N ASP A 153 -12.56 -10.81 -7.22
CA ASP A 153 -13.64 -11.27 -6.37
C ASP A 153 -14.80 -11.85 -7.17
N ASN A 154 -14.86 -13.18 -7.20
CA ASN A 154 -15.92 -13.94 -7.85
C ASN A 154 -17.11 -14.23 -6.92
N THR A 155 -17.16 -13.67 -5.71
CA THR A 155 -18.31 -13.83 -4.82
C THR A 155 -19.53 -13.07 -5.35
N ARG A 156 -20.72 -13.60 -5.07
CA ARG A 156 -22.00 -13.04 -5.53
C ARG A 156 -22.16 -11.56 -5.16
N ASN A 157 -21.76 -11.19 -3.95
CA ASN A 157 -21.97 -9.85 -3.40
C ASN A 157 -20.68 -9.00 -3.37
N SER A 158 -19.62 -9.42 -4.10
CA SER A 158 -18.30 -8.76 -4.06
C SER A 158 -17.77 -8.53 -2.63
N GLY A 159 -18.02 -9.49 -1.73
CA GLY A 159 -17.61 -9.45 -0.32
C GLY A 159 -16.38 -10.31 0.00
N GLY A 160 -15.69 -10.82 -1.01
CA GLY A 160 -14.45 -11.56 -0.85
C GLY A 160 -13.33 -10.68 -0.29
N LEU A 161 -12.64 -11.17 0.75
CA LEU A 161 -11.54 -10.46 1.41
C LEU A 161 -10.18 -11.15 1.22
N TYR A 162 -10.18 -12.41 0.80
CA TYR A 162 -8.98 -13.25 0.79
C TYR A 162 -8.83 -13.93 -0.56
N CYS A 163 -7.60 -14.01 -1.06
CA CYS A 163 -7.27 -14.64 -2.34
C CYS A 163 -7.50 -16.17 -2.34
N SER A 164 -7.50 -16.80 -1.17
CA SER A 164 -7.61 -18.26 -1.02
C SER A 164 -8.25 -18.67 0.30
N SER A 165 -8.71 -19.92 0.37
CA SER A 165 -9.16 -20.57 1.61
C SER A 165 -8.06 -20.62 2.67
N THR A 166 -6.80 -20.82 2.28
CA THR A 166 -5.65 -20.80 3.18
C THR A 166 -5.49 -19.45 3.89
N CYS A 167 -5.53 -18.34 3.15
CA CYS A 167 -5.45 -17.00 3.76
C CYS A 167 -6.63 -16.73 4.69
N ARG A 168 -7.84 -17.17 4.30
CA ARG A 168 -9.03 -17.08 5.16
C ARG A 168 -8.83 -17.84 6.48
N SER A 169 -8.36 -19.09 6.42
CA SER A 169 -8.10 -19.91 7.61
C SER A 169 -7.01 -19.33 8.51
N GLN A 170 -5.92 -18.81 7.93
CA GLN A 170 -4.85 -18.15 8.68
C GLN A 170 -5.38 -16.95 9.48
N MET A 171 -6.23 -16.12 8.86
CA MET A 171 -6.81 -14.95 9.54
C MET A 171 -7.81 -15.35 10.62
N SER A 172 -8.63 -16.38 10.41
CA SER A 172 -9.51 -16.92 11.46
C SER A 172 -8.72 -17.44 12.67
N MET A 173 -7.61 -18.15 12.44
CA MET A 173 -6.75 -18.66 13.51
C MET A 173 -6.03 -17.54 14.27
N ARG A 174 -5.60 -16.47 13.58
CA ARG A 174 -5.03 -15.27 14.24
C ARG A 174 -6.05 -14.61 15.15
N ALA A 175 -7.24 -14.32 14.62
CA ALA A 175 -8.32 -13.71 15.40
C ALA A 175 -8.73 -14.56 16.62
N TYR A 176 -8.71 -15.89 16.49
CA TYR A 176 -8.95 -16.79 17.62
C TYR A 176 -7.86 -16.66 18.71
N ARG A 177 -6.58 -16.67 18.31
CA ARG A 177 -5.45 -16.52 19.25
C ARG A 177 -5.42 -15.15 19.93
N ASP A 178 -5.77 -14.08 19.21
CA ASP A 178 -5.84 -12.74 19.78
C ASP A 178 -6.94 -12.62 20.85
N ARG A 179 -8.11 -13.25 20.63
CA ARG A 179 -9.16 -13.34 21.66
C ARG A 179 -8.68 -14.10 22.89
N GLN A 180 -8.08 -15.28 22.71
CA GLN A 180 -7.56 -16.08 23.82
C GLN A 180 -6.52 -15.32 24.66
N ARG A 181 -5.64 -14.54 24.00
CA ARG A 181 -4.67 -13.69 24.71
C ARG A 181 -5.36 -12.56 25.48
N GLY A 182 -6.36 -11.91 24.90
CA GLY A 182 -7.15 -10.87 25.57
C GLY A 182 -7.92 -11.39 26.78
N ASP A 183 -8.47 -12.60 26.69
CA ASP A 183 -9.18 -13.26 27.80
C ASP A 183 -8.23 -13.59 28.95
N LEU A 184 -7.03 -14.10 28.64
CA LEU A 184 -5.97 -14.35 29.64
C LEU A 184 -5.45 -13.07 30.29
N GLU A 185 -5.27 -12.00 29.52
CA GLU A 185 -4.81 -10.70 30.00
C GLU A 185 -5.86 -10.01 30.90
N GLN A 186 -7.15 -10.14 30.56
CA GLN A 186 -8.24 -9.67 31.42
C GLN A 186 -8.35 -10.48 32.71
N ALA A 187 -8.17 -11.80 32.64
CA ALA A 187 -8.15 -12.66 33.83
C ALA A 187 -6.97 -12.38 34.77
N HIS A 188 -5.84 -11.90 34.24
CA HIS A 188 -4.64 -11.56 35.02
C HIS A 188 -4.63 -10.11 35.55
N ARG A 189 -5.61 -9.27 35.19
CA ARG A 189 -5.64 -7.87 35.66
C ARG A 189 -6.01 -7.83 37.15
N PRO A 190 -5.10 -7.39 38.05
CA PRO A 190 -5.43 -7.30 39.48
C PRO A 190 -6.57 -6.31 39.69
N SER A 191 -7.58 -6.70 40.48
CA SER A 191 -8.70 -5.83 40.81
C SER A 191 -8.17 -4.58 41.52
N ARG A 192 -8.43 -3.41 40.93
CA ARG A 192 -8.35 -2.17 41.70
C ARG A 192 -9.46 -2.25 42.73
N SER A 193 -9.11 -2.60 43.97
CA SER A 193 -9.99 -2.39 45.10
C SER A 193 -10.25 -0.89 45.20
N ASP A 194 -11.51 -0.50 45.07
CA ASP A 194 -11.99 0.84 45.40
C ASP A 194 -11.68 1.13 46.88
N GLY A 195 -10.55 1.78 47.10
CA GLY A 195 -10.19 2.37 48.38
C GLY A 195 -11.03 3.61 48.61
N HIS A 196 -12.17 3.46 49.28
CA HIS A 196 -12.80 4.55 50.01
C HIS A 196 -11.83 5.02 51.11
N ASP A 197 -11.04 6.06 50.81
CA ASP A 197 -10.22 6.73 51.82
C ASP A 197 -11.00 7.93 52.37
N GLN A 198 -11.84 7.67 53.38
CA GLN A 198 -12.42 8.71 54.23
C GLN A 198 -11.48 8.97 55.41
N ALA A 199 -10.92 10.18 55.44
CA ALA A 199 -10.53 11.00 56.59
C ALA A 199 -9.73 10.34 57.75
N SER A 200 -8.58 10.94 58.10
CA SER A 200 -8.46 11.82 59.29
C SER A 200 -7.01 12.14 59.67
N GLY A 201 -6.70 13.44 59.66
CA GLY A 201 -5.92 14.14 60.69
C GLY A 201 -4.51 13.66 61.05
N TRP A 202 -3.49 14.35 60.53
CA TRP A 202 -2.24 14.56 61.27
C TRP A 202 -1.79 16.02 61.20
N ILE A 203 -1.36 16.48 62.37
CA ILE A 203 -1.11 17.84 62.83
C ILE A 203 0.21 18.38 62.26
N SER A 204 0.22 19.66 61.86
CA SER A 204 1.44 20.45 61.65
C SER A 204 2.05 20.87 62.98
N PRO A 205 3.38 20.85 63.11
CA PRO A 205 4.16 22.11 63.15
C PRO A 205 5.45 21.96 62.32
N GLY A 206 6.09 22.96 61.74
CA GLY A 206 6.27 24.36 62.11
C GLY A 206 7.72 24.71 61.76
N ARG A 207 7.89 25.61 60.78
CA ARG A 207 9.05 26.48 60.42
C ARG A 207 10.47 26.10 60.87
N LEU A 208 11.40 26.12 59.91
CA LEU A 208 12.63 26.91 60.02
C LEU A 208 13.11 27.33 58.60
N PHE A 209 13.02 28.63 58.31
CA PHE A 209 13.73 29.35 57.22
C PHE A 209 15.23 29.50 57.60
N PRO A 210 16.20 29.98 56.75
CA PRO A 210 16.02 30.98 55.69
C PRO A 210 16.89 30.91 54.40
N HIS A 211 16.43 31.68 53.41
CA HIS A 211 17.10 32.49 52.36
C HIS A 211 18.50 32.15 51.82
N GLY A 212 18.62 32.20 50.48
CA GLY A 212 19.88 32.45 49.78
C GLY A 212 19.64 32.69 48.28
N ASP A 213 19.77 33.95 47.88
CA ASP A 213 19.49 34.55 46.57
C ASP A 213 20.66 34.40 45.57
N SER A 214 20.43 34.85 44.32
CA SER A 214 21.37 34.99 43.17
C SER A 214 21.58 33.72 42.31
N GLY A 215 21.45 33.72 41.00
CA GLY A 215 21.52 34.80 40.02
C GLY A 215 22.80 34.64 39.18
N ARG A 216 22.71 34.02 38.00
CA ARG A 216 23.60 34.34 36.87
C ARG A 216 23.15 33.74 35.53
N GLN A 217 22.87 34.65 34.61
CA GLN A 217 23.00 34.49 33.16
C GLN A 217 24.49 34.39 32.75
N VAL A 218 24.71 34.35 31.43
CA VAL A 218 25.97 34.42 30.65
C VAL A 218 26.54 33.03 30.31
N GLY A 219 26.81 32.67 29.06
CA GLY A 219 26.77 33.43 27.82
C GLY A 219 27.30 32.61 26.64
N ASP A 220 27.25 33.25 25.47
CA ASP A 220 27.69 32.81 24.16
C ASP A 220 29.10 32.20 24.09
N ALA A 221 29.28 31.28 23.14
CA ALA A 221 30.53 31.16 22.40
C ALA A 221 30.29 30.59 20.99
N ALA A 222 30.10 31.50 20.03
CA ALA A 222 30.49 31.27 18.65
C ALA A 222 32.03 31.24 18.53
N CYS A 223 32.61 30.29 17.78
CA CYS A 223 33.94 30.47 17.18
C CYS A 223 34.31 29.44 16.11
N ARG A 224 34.39 29.97 14.87
CA ARG A 224 35.43 29.77 13.81
C ARG A 224 35.54 28.38 13.16
N GLN A 225 35.34 28.22 11.84
CA GLN A 225 36.05 28.74 10.64
C GLN A 225 37.44 28.14 10.36
N ARG A 226 37.56 27.61 9.12
CA ARG A 226 38.75 27.37 8.24
C ARG A 226 39.61 26.13 8.60
N ALA A 227 40.23 25.38 7.68
CA ALA A 227 40.62 25.63 6.29
C ALA A 227 40.78 24.32 5.48
N ASP A 228 40.56 24.43 4.16
CA ASP A 228 41.31 23.88 3.01
C ASP A 228 42.14 22.58 3.14
N ALA A 229 41.74 21.59 2.32
CA ALA A 229 42.59 20.82 1.40
C ALA A 229 41.73 20.24 0.27
#